data_AF-A0A1I1HRL4-F1
#
_entry.id   AF-A0A1I1HRL4-F1
#
_cell.length_a   1.000
_cell.length_b   1.000
_cell.length_c   1.000
_cell.angle_alpha   90.00
_cell.angle_beta   90.00
_cell.angle_gamma   90.00
#
_symmetry.space_group_name_H-M   'P 1'
#
loop_
_entity.id
_entity.type
_entity.pdbx_description
1 polymer ?
#
loop_
_entity_poly.entity_id
_entity_poly.type
_entity_poly.pdbx_seq_one_letter_code
_entity_poly.pdbx_strand_id
1 'polypeptide(L)'
;MDIIGDISKYRKQLMGLATIWIIYLHFCNYGNWKYIPFGLFNSLFGSVGVSIFCILSGMGIAFSLTKGNVLDYFIRRMRRLFPAIILICTPFFAYRDFFLNVEEHGVCRFFLDITGLSFWMFGDERFWYLYFIILMYLLSPIFNHCNSKCMGVVIVLVSIVFPFVLNACFNTFFVNAHLAIPRVTPYLIGFFLQKWGDTQLKVTKRSFIIIILTTLLAQPLRLLGNHILNRSVQVMIAIAIIMIFIRIYPYISKIAFMNKLLMFFGEHSLEFYLVHVALIWLFKGPWGLELTELINLLLIFILTIMYGTFVHKVSLIEKGSASKK
;
A
#
# COMPACT_ATOMS: atom_id res chain seq x y z
N MET A 1 27.94 -3.01 -0.25
CA MET A 1 26.68 -3.37 -0.92
C MET A 1 25.75 -2.18 -0.76
N ASP A 2 25.27 -1.64 -1.87
CA ASP A 2 24.36 -0.50 -1.87
C ASP A 2 22.92 -1.01 -1.86
N ILE A 3 22.37 -1.17 -0.65
CA ILE A 3 21.00 -1.68 -0.47
C ILE A 3 19.97 -0.76 -1.10
N ILE A 4 20.19 0.55 -1.05
CA ILE A 4 19.22 1.53 -1.57
C ILE A 4 19.21 1.48 -3.09
N GLY A 5 20.40 1.37 -3.70
CA GLY A 5 20.55 1.10 -5.13
C GLY A 5 19.86 -0.21 -5.55
N ASP A 6 20.05 -1.30 -4.80
CA ASP A 6 19.43 -2.60 -5.08
C ASP A 6 17.89 -2.58 -4.94
N ILE A 7 17.36 -1.94 -3.89
CA ILE A 7 15.91 -1.76 -3.73
C ILE A 7 15.35 -0.93 -4.87
N SER A 8 16.04 0.15 -5.27
CA SER A 8 15.62 1.00 -6.38
C SER A 8 15.64 0.24 -7.71
N LYS A 9 16.67 -0.57 -7.93
CA LYS A 9 16.82 -1.43 -9.12
C LYS A 9 15.69 -2.45 -9.23
N TYR A 10 15.34 -3.11 -8.13
CA TYR A 10 14.29 -4.13 -8.10
C TYR A 10 12.93 -3.61 -7.62
N ARG A 11 12.72 -2.29 -7.62
CA ARG A 11 11.51 -1.66 -7.07
C ARG A 11 10.24 -2.16 -7.72
N LYS A 12 10.22 -2.33 -9.05
CA LYS A 12 9.03 -2.84 -9.75
C LYS A 12 8.68 -4.24 -9.25
N GLN A 13 9.67 -5.12 -9.11
CA GLN A 13 9.43 -6.51 -8.71
C GLN A 13 9.07 -6.64 -7.24
N LEU A 14 9.62 -5.78 -6.38
CA LEU A 14 9.18 -5.63 -5.00
C LEU A 14 7.73 -5.11 -4.92
N MET A 15 7.31 -4.17 -5.78
CA MET A 15 5.90 -3.77 -5.88
C MET A 15 5.03 -4.95 -6.34
N GLY A 16 5.51 -5.75 -7.30
CA GLY A 16 4.79 -6.95 -7.76
C GLY A 16 4.61 -7.99 -6.66
N LEU A 17 5.66 -8.26 -5.88
CA LEU A 17 5.59 -9.11 -4.70
C LEU A 17 4.54 -8.58 -3.72
N ALA A 18 4.55 -7.28 -3.43
CA ALA A 18 3.60 -6.65 -2.52
C ALA A 18 2.16 -6.75 -3.03
N THR A 19 1.91 -6.50 -4.32
CA THR A 19 0.58 -6.59 -4.93
C THR A 19 0.04 -8.02 -4.87
N ILE A 20 0.84 -9.03 -5.23
CA ILE A 20 0.43 -10.43 -5.14
C ILE A 20 0.10 -10.79 -3.68
N TRP A 21 0.91 -10.33 -2.73
CA TRP A 21 0.65 -10.55 -1.31
C TRP A 21 -0.66 -9.91 -0.86
N ILE A 22 -0.93 -8.66 -1.26
CA ILE A 22 -2.17 -7.97 -0.89
C ILE A 22 -3.38 -8.70 -1.47
N ILE A 23 -3.31 -9.18 -2.71
CA ILE A 23 -4.39 -10.00 -3.32
C ILE A 23 -4.58 -11.29 -2.51
N TYR A 24 -3.49 -11.98 -2.15
CA TYR A 24 -3.54 -13.19 -1.34
C TYR A 24 -4.15 -12.95 0.07
N LEU A 25 -3.77 -11.85 0.72
CA LEU A 25 -4.37 -11.41 1.99
C LEU A 25 -5.90 -11.32 1.87
N HIS A 26 -6.37 -10.61 0.85
CA HIS A 26 -7.79 -10.41 0.64
C HIS A 26 -8.52 -11.71 0.29
N PHE A 27 -7.88 -12.58 -0.47
CA PHE A 27 -8.36 -13.93 -0.76
C PHE A 27 -8.61 -14.73 0.54
N CYS A 28 -7.64 -14.74 1.47
CA CYS A 28 -7.82 -15.37 2.78
C CYS A 28 -8.97 -14.74 3.61
N ASN A 29 -9.11 -13.41 3.55
CA ASN A 29 -10.16 -12.68 4.28
C ASN A 29 -11.55 -12.81 3.64
N TYR A 30 -11.63 -13.13 2.34
CA TYR A 30 -12.90 -13.29 1.64
C TYR A 30 -13.54 -14.63 1.99
N GLY A 31 -12.78 -15.73 1.85
CA GLY A 31 -13.31 -17.08 2.06
C GLY A 31 -13.42 -17.49 3.53
N ASN A 32 -13.06 -16.64 4.48
CA ASN A 32 -12.94 -17.02 5.91
C ASN A 32 -12.14 -18.32 6.11
N TRP A 33 -11.11 -18.56 5.29
CA TRP A 33 -10.36 -19.81 5.32
C TRP A 33 -9.53 -19.92 6.60
N LYS A 34 -10.17 -20.45 7.65
CA LYS A 34 -9.59 -20.73 8.96
C LYS A 34 -8.71 -21.97 8.98
N TYR A 35 -8.56 -22.68 7.85
CA TYR A 35 -7.66 -23.82 7.75
C TYR A 35 -6.24 -23.42 8.16
N ILE A 36 -5.64 -24.27 8.99
CA ILE A 36 -4.50 -23.96 9.86
C ILE A 36 -3.25 -23.40 9.15
N PRO A 37 -2.94 -23.67 7.86
CA PRO A 37 -1.84 -22.93 7.22
C PRO A 37 -2.22 -21.50 6.77
N PHE A 38 -3.46 -21.27 6.30
CA PHE A 38 -3.88 -19.98 5.74
C PHE A 38 -4.22 -18.96 6.83
N GLY A 39 -4.94 -19.37 7.87
CA GLY A 39 -5.29 -18.49 9.00
C GLY A 39 -4.05 -18.02 9.78
N LEU A 40 -3.09 -18.94 10.01
CA LEU A 40 -1.84 -18.63 10.69
C LEU A 40 -0.96 -17.69 9.85
N PHE A 41 -0.82 -17.95 8.55
CA PHE A 41 -0.08 -17.05 7.67
C PHE A 41 -0.70 -15.65 7.64
N ASN A 42 -2.03 -15.56 7.55
CA ASN A 42 -2.72 -14.27 7.53
C ASN A 42 -2.52 -13.49 8.82
N SER A 43 -2.66 -14.16 9.98
CA SER A 43 -2.42 -13.57 11.29
C SER A 43 -0.97 -13.06 11.41
N LEU A 44 0.01 -13.87 10.97
CA LEU A 44 1.42 -13.54 11.14
C LEU A 44 1.93 -12.53 10.11
N PHE A 45 1.51 -12.64 8.85
CA PHE A 45 2.14 -11.93 7.74
C PHE A 45 1.17 -11.20 6.82
N GLY A 46 -0.15 -11.32 7.03
CA GLY A 46 -1.15 -10.84 6.09
C GLY A 46 -0.95 -9.39 5.65
N SER A 47 -0.60 -8.51 6.58
CA SER A 47 -0.45 -7.07 6.28
C SER A 47 0.98 -6.62 5.93
N VAL A 48 1.93 -7.55 5.86
CA VAL A 48 3.32 -7.27 5.51
C VAL A 48 3.42 -6.74 4.08
N GLY A 49 2.64 -7.31 3.14
CA GLY A 49 2.54 -6.82 1.76
C GLY A 49 2.20 -5.32 1.67
N VAL A 50 1.22 -4.87 2.45
CA VAL A 50 0.84 -3.44 2.53
C VAL A 50 2.00 -2.58 3.06
N SER A 51 2.75 -3.10 4.03
CA SER A 51 3.89 -2.39 4.61
C SER A 51 5.04 -2.26 3.59
N ILE A 52 5.33 -3.31 2.81
CA ILE A 52 6.28 -3.26 1.69
C ILE A 52 5.81 -2.22 0.67
N PHE A 53 4.52 -2.25 0.30
CA PHE A 53 3.92 -1.30 -0.63
C PHE A 53 4.08 0.15 -0.16
N CYS A 54 3.90 0.42 1.13
CA CYS A 54 4.08 1.75 1.73
C CYS A 54 5.55 2.20 1.70
N ILE A 55 6.50 1.33 2.06
CA ILE A 55 7.95 1.62 2.02
C ILE A 55 8.37 2.03 0.60
N LEU A 56 8.01 1.21 -0.40
CA LEU A 56 8.38 1.46 -1.79
C LEU A 56 7.68 2.70 -2.38
N SER A 57 6.49 3.03 -1.87
CA SER A 57 5.77 4.25 -2.22
C SER A 57 6.50 5.48 -1.67
N GLY A 58 6.86 5.48 -0.39
CA GLY A 58 7.66 6.55 0.24
C GLY A 58 8.97 6.79 -0.50
N MET A 59 9.73 5.72 -0.81
CA MET A 59 10.95 5.84 -1.61
C MET A 59 10.71 6.50 -2.98
N GLY A 60 9.67 6.05 -3.69
CA GLY A 60 9.35 6.57 -5.02
C GLY A 60 8.91 8.05 -5.01
N ILE A 61 8.34 8.51 -3.90
CA ILE A 61 7.88 9.89 -3.73
C ILE A 61 9.03 10.81 -3.35
N ALA A 62 9.92 10.39 -2.45
CA ALA A 62 11.16 11.10 -2.17
C ALA A 62 11.97 11.32 -3.46
N PHE A 63 12.15 10.28 -4.28
CA PHE A 63 12.80 10.40 -5.59
C PHE A 63 12.01 11.27 -6.59
N SER A 64 10.68 11.34 -6.45
CA SER A 64 9.88 12.21 -7.32
C SER A 64 10.00 13.68 -6.99
N LEU A 65 10.29 14.02 -5.73
CA LEU A 65 10.44 15.40 -5.25
C LEU A 65 11.77 16.01 -5.67
N THR A 66 12.77 15.19 -6.01
CA THR A 66 14.04 15.69 -6.57
C THR A 66 13.92 16.13 -8.03
N LYS A 67 12.75 15.94 -8.67
CA LYS A 67 12.53 16.22 -10.09
C LYS A 67 11.67 17.47 -10.30
N GLY A 68 12.29 18.63 -10.45
CA GLY A 68 11.56 19.89 -10.67
C GLY A 68 10.92 20.42 -9.39
N ASN A 69 9.92 21.29 -9.54
CA ASN A 69 9.31 21.99 -8.40
C ASN A 69 8.17 21.17 -7.76
N VAL A 70 7.63 21.69 -6.65
CA VAL A 70 6.55 21.04 -5.88
C VAL A 70 5.25 20.93 -6.69
N LEU A 71 4.93 21.91 -7.53
CA LEU A 71 3.73 21.86 -8.38
C LEU A 71 3.85 20.75 -9.44
N ASP A 72 5.00 20.64 -10.11
CA ASP A 72 5.26 19.58 -11.09
C ASP A 72 5.17 18.20 -10.43
N TYR A 73 5.66 18.09 -9.19
CA TYR A 73 5.51 16.89 -8.38
C TYR A 73 4.03 16.54 -8.20
N PHE A 74 3.20 17.47 -7.73
CA PHE A 74 1.77 17.23 -7.51
C PHE A 74 1.06 16.83 -8.80
N ILE A 75 1.31 17.53 -9.91
CA ILE A 75 0.71 17.21 -11.21
C ILE A 75 1.05 15.78 -11.63
N ARG A 76 2.33 15.37 -11.55
CA ARG A 76 2.74 14.00 -11.89
C ARG A 76 2.08 12.94 -11.00
N ARG A 77 1.92 13.23 -9.71
CA ARG A 77 1.30 12.31 -8.75
C ARG A 77 -0.20 12.19 -8.98
N MET A 78 -0.90 13.30 -9.19
CA MET A 78 -2.33 13.30 -9.46
C MET A 78 -2.65 12.65 -10.81
N ARG A 79 -1.87 12.92 -11.86
CA ARG A 79 -2.04 12.24 -13.16
C ARG A 79 -1.84 10.73 -13.08
N ARG A 80 -1.06 10.23 -12.11
CA ARG A 80 -0.91 8.77 -11.88
C ARG A 80 -2.18 8.15 -11.28
N LEU A 81 -2.89 8.89 -10.43
CA LEU A 81 -4.08 8.41 -9.73
C LEU A 81 -5.37 8.63 -10.53
N PHE A 82 -5.40 9.69 -11.34
CA PHE A 82 -6.60 10.17 -12.02
C PHE A 82 -7.35 9.09 -12.83
N PRO A 83 -6.70 8.28 -13.69
CA PRO A 83 -7.38 7.21 -14.41
C PRO A 83 -8.07 6.21 -13.48
N ALA A 84 -7.43 5.86 -12.37
CA ALA A 84 -7.99 4.91 -11.42
C ALA A 84 -9.15 5.52 -10.62
N ILE A 85 -9.08 6.80 -10.26
CA ILE A 85 -10.19 7.50 -9.59
C ILE A 85 -11.43 7.53 -10.50
N ILE A 86 -11.24 7.93 -11.77
CA ILE A 86 -12.34 8.10 -12.71
C ILE A 86 -12.91 6.75 -13.16
N LEU A 87 -12.05 5.77 -13.46
CA LEU A 87 -12.50 4.49 -14.03
C LEU A 87 -12.89 3.47 -12.96
N ILE A 88 -12.37 3.57 -11.73
CA ILE A 88 -12.64 2.55 -10.69
C ILE A 88 -13.49 3.13 -9.58
N CYS A 89 -12.99 4.15 -8.86
CA CYS A 89 -13.65 4.65 -7.66
C CYS A 89 -14.98 5.36 -7.98
N THR A 90 -14.99 6.18 -9.03
CA THR A 90 -16.18 6.96 -9.45
C THR A 90 -17.35 6.05 -9.81
N PRO A 91 -17.24 5.07 -10.74
CA PRO A 91 -18.36 4.19 -11.05
C PRO A 91 -18.72 3.27 -9.88
N PHE A 92 -17.76 2.82 -9.07
CA PHE A 92 -18.06 2.02 -7.88
C PHE A 92 -18.94 2.78 -6.89
N PHE A 93 -18.58 4.03 -6.55
CA PHE A 93 -19.38 4.83 -5.61
C PHE A 93 -20.67 5.34 -6.23
N ALA A 94 -20.67 5.69 -7.52
CA ALA A 94 -21.91 6.05 -8.20
C ALA A 94 -22.90 4.88 -8.16
N TYR A 95 -22.44 3.66 -8.42
CA TYR A 95 -23.26 2.47 -8.29
C TYR A 95 -23.77 2.29 -6.85
N ARG A 96 -22.88 2.37 -5.86
CA ARG A 96 -23.22 2.19 -4.45
C ARG A 96 -24.23 3.23 -3.94
N ASP A 97 -23.99 4.51 -4.19
CA ASP A 97 -24.72 5.60 -3.52
C ASP A 97 -26.01 6.01 -4.21
N PHE A 98 -26.20 5.60 -5.47
CA PHE A 98 -27.42 5.89 -6.21
C PHE A 98 -28.28 4.65 -6.46
N PHE A 99 -27.70 3.44 -6.47
CA PHE A 99 -28.42 2.23 -6.90
C PHE A 99 -28.48 1.12 -5.85
N LEU A 100 -27.63 1.14 -4.81
CA LEU A 100 -27.79 0.22 -3.70
C LEU A 100 -28.67 0.86 -2.62
N ASN A 101 -29.58 0.07 -2.05
CA ASN A 101 -30.42 0.49 -0.93
C ASN A 101 -29.57 0.55 0.35
N VAL A 102 -28.69 1.55 0.43
CA VAL A 102 -27.92 1.88 1.62
C VAL A 102 -28.67 2.97 2.40
N GLU A 103 -28.59 2.92 3.73
CA GLU A 103 -29.27 3.88 4.62
C GLU A 103 -28.91 5.34 4.28
N GLU A 104 -27.69 5.58 3.80
CA GLU A 104 -27.23 6.87 3.29
C GLU A 104 -26.99 6.80 1.77
N HIS A 105 -27.76 7.56 1.00
CA HIS A 105 -27.69 7.60 -0.47
C HIS A 105 -27.75 9.03 -1.01
N GLY A 106 -27.37 9.19 -2.28
CA GLY A 106 -27.47 10.45 -3.01
C GLY A 106 -26.18 11.24 -3.18
N VAL A 107 -26.30 12.42 -3.75
CA VAL A 107 -25.18 13.23 -4.28
C VAL A 107 -24.18 13.61 -3.18
N CYS A 108 -24.65 13.99 -1.98
CA CYS A 108 -23.78 14.34 -0.87
C CYS A 108 -22.90 13.16 -0.44
N ARG A 109 -23.48 11.96 -0.33
CA ARG A 109 -22.76 10.73 0.02
C ARG A 109 -21.71 10.39 -1.05
N PHE A 110 -22.09 10.47 -2.31
CA PHE A 110 -21.17 10.28 -3.43
C PHE A 110 -19.94 11.20 -3.36
N PHE A 111 -20.13 12.50 -3.09
CA PHE A 111 -19.00 13.42 -2.94
C PHE A 111 -18.15 13.12 -1.70
N LEU A 112 -18.79 12.73 -0.60
CA LEU A 112 -18.11 12.34 0.64
C LEU A 112 -17.18 11.14 0.41
N ASP A 113 -17.64 10.16 -0.36
CA ASP A 113 -16.91 8.94 -0.65
C ASP A 113 -15.81 9.16 -1.70
N ILE A 114 -16.10 9.85 -2.81
CA ILE A 114 -15.09 10.09 -3.84
C ILE A 114 -13.93 10.95 -3.33
N THR A 115 -14.20 11.90 -2.42
CA THR A 115 -13.16 12.71 -1.77
C THR A 115 -12.40 11.95 -0.67
N GLY A 116 -12.94 10.80 -0.23
CA GLY A 116 -12.38 10.00 0.85
C GLY A 116 -12.68 10.52 2.24
N LEU A 117 -13.49 11.57 2.37
CA LEU A 117 -13.92 12.09 3.67
C LEU A 117 -14.69 11.01 4.46
N SER A 118 -15.40 10.12 3.78
CA SER A 118 -16.06 8.99 4.41
C SER A 118 -15.11 8.04 5.13
N PHE A 119 -13.90 7.85 4.60
CA PHE A 119 -12.88 7.03 5.27
C PHE A 119 -12.45 7.68 6.59
N TRP A 120 -12.12 8.97 6.54
CA TRP A 120 -11.59 9.69 7.70
C TRP A 120 -12.66 9.94 8.79
N MET A 121 -13.90 10.22 8.39
CA MET A 121 -14.98 10.62 9.32
C MET A 121 -15.87 9.46 9.76
N PHE A 122 -16.05 8.45 8.92
CA PHE A 122 -16.98 7.34 9.17
C PHE A 122 -16.32 5.96 9.06
N GLY A 123 -15.01 5.88 8.77
CA GLY A 123 -14.30 4.61 8.71
C GLY A 123 -14.62 3.76 7.47
N ASP A 124 -15.03 4.36 6.35
CA ASP A 124 -15.21 3.61 5.10
C ASP A 124 -13.87 3.11 4.53
N GLU A 125 -13.54 1.85 4.80
CA GLU A 125 -12.25 1.26 4.45
C GLU A 125 -12.08 0.95 2.96
N ARG A 126 -13.10 1.04 2.11
CA ARG A 126 -13.06 0.44 0.76
C ARG A 126 -11.85 0.86 -0.09
N PHE A 127 -11.57 2.15 -0.21
CA PHE A 127 -10.38 2.65 -0.90
C PHE A 127 -9.43 3.38 0.04
N TRP A 128 -9.36 2.97 1.32
CA TRP A 128 -8.57 3.63 2.36
C TRP A 128 -7.12 3.95 1.92
N TYR A 129 -6.48 3.02 1.19
CA TYR A 129 -5.09 3.20 0.77
C TYR A 129 -4.93 4.33 -0.27
N LEU A 130 -5.93 4.53 -1.14
CA LEU A 130 -5.93 5.65 -2.10
C LEU A 130 -5.95 6.99 -1.37
N TYR A 131 -6.82 7.13 -0.37
CA TYR A 131 -6.91 8.37 0.41
C TYR A 131 -5.69 8.57 1.31
N PHE A 132 -5.17 7.49 1.88
CA PHE A 132 -3.90 7.50 2.59
C PHE A 132 -2.75 8.00 1.69
N ILE A 133 -2.60 7.47 0.48
CA ILE A 133 -1.50 7.87 -0.40
C ILE A 133 -1.66 9.31 -0.93
N ILE A 134 -2.90 9.78 -1.15
CA ILE A 134 -3.17 11.19 -1.47
C ILE A 134 -2.75 12.11 -0.32
N LEU A 135 -3.11 11.77 0.92
CA LEU A 135 -2.67 12.51 2.10
C LEU A 135 -1.13 12.50 2.22
N MET A 136 -0.49 11.36 1.99
CA MET A 136 0.96 11.27 1.99
C MET A 136 1.59 12.11 0.87
N TYR A 137 0.98 12.22 -0.31
CA TYR A 137 1.45 13.12 -1.36
C TYR A 137 1.42 14.58 -0.90
N LEU A 138 0.36 14.99 -0.21
CA LEU A 138 0.23 16.34 0.34
C LEU A 138 1.29 16.64 1.41
N LEU A 139 1.58 15.68 2.29
CA LEU A 139 2.52 15.86 3.41
C LEU A 139 3.99 15.69 3.01
N SER A 140 4.28 15.01 1.91
CA SER A 140 5.66 14.68 1.51
C SER A 140 6.58 15.88 1.26
N PRO A 141 6.12 17.00 0.65
CA PRO A 141 6.92 18.21 0.58
C PRO A 141 7.37 18.71 1.97
N ILE A 142 6.53 18.61 3.00
CA ILE A 142 6.88 19.01 4.37
C ILE A 142 8.01 18.12 4.90
N PHE A 143 7.87 16.80 4.75
CA PHE A 143 8.93 15.85 5.15
C PHE A 143 10.24 16.07 4.37
N ASN A 144 10.16 16.59 3.15
CA ASN A 144 11.34 16.92 2.34
C ASN A 144 12.17 18.07 2.93
N HIS A 145 11.55 18.98 3.70
CA HIS A 145 12.26 20.08 4.38
C HIS A 145 12.99 19.60 5.66
N CYS A 146 12.66 18.42 6.20
CA CYS A 146 13.32 17.89 7.39
C CYS A 146 14.76 17.48 7.08
N ASN A 147 15.74 18.02 7.80
CA ASN A 147 17.15 17.65 7.62
C ASN A 147 17.46 16.24 8.22
N SER A 148 18.59 15.65 7.83
CA SER A 148 19.04 14.30 8.24
C SER A 148 19.03 14.06 9.75
N LYS A 149 19.34 15.10 10.54
CA LYS A 149 19.34 15.07 12.01
C LYS A 149 17.93 14.96 12.62
N CYS A 150 16.91 15.50 11.95
CA CYS A 150 15.54 15.53 12.45
C CYS A 150 14.73 14.30 11.99
N MET A 151 15.21 13.54 11.00
CA MET A 151 14.46 12.42 10.41
C MET A 151 14.16 11.31 11.41
N GLY A 152 15.13 10.92 12.24
CA GLY A 152 14.90 9.94 13.31
C GLY A 152 13.87 10.41 14.33
N VAL A 153 13.91 11.70 14.69
CA VAL A 153 12.93 12.33 15.57
C VAL A 153 11.54 12.33 14.94
N VAL A 154 11.42 12.70 13.65
CA VAL A 154 10.15 12.68 12.91
C VAL A 154 9.56 11.27 12.85
N ILE A 155 10.37 10.26 12.54
CA ILE A 155 9.90 8.86 12.57
C ILE A 155 9.38 8.52 13.96
N VAL A 156 10.14 8.75 15.02
CA VAL A 156 9.71 8.43 16.40
C VAL A 156 8.44 9.17 16.79
N LEU A 157 8.38 10.48 16.55
CA LEU A 157 7.20 11.30 16.86
C LEU A 157 5.96 10.81 16.11
N VAL A 158 6.09 10.54 14.81
CA VAL A 158 4.95 10.13 13.98
C VAL A 158 4.57 8.66 14.20
N SER A 159 5.52 7.80 14.52
CA SER A 159 5.29 6.36 14.70
C SER A 159 4.82 5.97 16.09
N ILE A 160 5.17 6.76 17.11
CA ILE A 160 4.86 6.44 18.51
C ILE A 160 3.95 7.52 19.08
N VAL A 161 4.44 8.76 19.22
CA VAL A 161 3.74 9.82 19.94
C VAL A 161 2.41 10.17 19.28
N PHE A 162 2.41 10.36 17.96
CA PHE A 162 1.23 10.79 17.21
C PHE A 162 0.05 9.81 17.30
N PRO A 163 0.22 8.48 17.13
CA PRO A 163 -0.85 7.51 17.37
C PRO A 163 -1.41 7.55 18.80
N PHE A 164 -0.56 7.69 19.82
CA PHE A 164 -1.01 7.78 21.21
C PHE A 164 -1.83 9.06 21.45
N VAL A 165 -1.37 10.21 20.95
CA VAL A 165 -2.08 11.48 21.06
C VAL A 165 -3.41 11.43 20.31
N LEU A 166 -3.44 10.89 19.08
CA LEU A 166 -4.68 10.72 18.33
C LEU A 166 -5.66 9.82 19.07
N ASN A 167 -5.20 8.70 19.63
CA ASN A 167 -6.08 7.81 20.39
C ASN A 167 -6.65 8.48 21.64
N ALA A 168 -5.85 9.32 22.32
CA ALA A 168 -6.25 10.01 23.55
C ALA A 168 -7.18 11.22 23.29
N CYS A 169 -6.87 12.03 22.28
CA CYS A 169 -7.57 13.30 22.02
C CYS A 169 -8.65 13.21 20.93
N PHE A 170 -8.53 12.25 20.02
CA PHE A 170 -9.38 12.12 18.82
C PHE A 170 -9.74 10.65 18.55
N ASN A 171 -10.25 9.95 19.57
CA ASN A 171 -10.46 8.51 19.52
C ASN A 171 -11.30 8.04 18.31
N THR A 172 -12.40 8.72 17.99
CA THR A 172 -13.24 8.37 16.82
C THR A 172 -12.45 8.42 15.52
N PHE A 173 -11.67 9.49 15.30
CA PHE A 173 -10.81 9.59 14.12
C PHE A 173 -9.73 8.51 14.12
N PHE A 174 -9.12 8.23 15.28
CA PHE A 174 -8.11 7.18 15.42
C PHE A 174 -8.66 5.80 15.04
N VAL A 175 -9.88 5.48 15.49
CA VAL A 175 -10.58 4.23 15.17
C VAL A 175 -10.91 4.17 13.68
N ASN A 176 -11.45 5.23 13.10
CA ASN A 176 -11.76 5.27 11.66
C ASN A 176 -10.51 5.12 10.78
N ALA A 177 -9.41 5.76 11.18
CA ALA A 177 -8.15 5.76 10.44
C ALA A 177 -7.18 4.64 10.85
N HIS A 178 -7.64 3.61 11.57
CA HIS A 178 -6.78 2.57 12.15
C HIS A 178 -5.97 1.76 11.11
N LEU A 179 -6.42 1.72 9.85
CA LEU A 179 -5.65 1.12 8.75
C LEU A 179 -4.53 2.04 8.26
N ALA A 180 -4.77 3.35 8.20
CA ALA A 180 -3.87 4.35 7.62
C ALA A 180 -2.79 4.81 8.60
N ILE A 181 -3.14 5.06 9.87
CA ILE A 181 -2.20 5.59 10.87
C ILE A 181 -0.93 4.72 11.01
N PRO A 182 -1.03 3.38 11.16
CA PRO A 182 0.16 2.54 11.26
C PRO A 182 0.98 2.45 9.96
N ARG A 183 0.47 2.98 8.83
CA ARG A 183 1.12 2.92 7.51
C ARG A 183 1.94 4.18 7.22
N VAL A 184 1.77 5.22 8.02
CA VAL A 184 2.65 6.39 7.99
C VAL A 184 4.09 5.99 8.33
N THR A 185 4.29 5.09 9.31
CA THR A 185 5.62 4.59 9.70
C THR A 185 6.40 3.92 8.56
N PRO A 186 5.92 2.83 7.92
CA PRO A 186 6.63 2.22 6.79
C PRO A 186 6.81 3.19 5.63
N TYR A 187 5.84 4.08 5.39
CA TYR A 187 5.97 5.14 4.38
C TYR A 187 7.16 6.07 4.66
N LEU A 188 7.26 6.61 5.87
CA LEU A 188 8.34 7.50 6.28
C LEU A 188 9.69 6.81 6.26
N ILE A 189 9.76 5.54 6.68
CA ILE A 189 10.98 4.73 6.58
C ILE A 189 11.45 4.69 5.11
N GLY A 190 10.56 4.37 4.17
CA GLY A 190 10.89 4.38 2.75
C GLY A 190 11.31 5.75 2.24
N PHE A 191 10.56 6.79 2.57
CA PHE A 191 10.84 8.17 2.16
C PHE A 191 12.24 8.62 2.61
N PHE A 192 12.56 8.37 3.88
CA PHE A 192 13.82 8.77 4.47
C PHE A 192 14.98 7.85 4.07
N LEU A 193 14.76 6.56 3.80
CA LEU A 193 15.75 5.68 3.20
C LEU A 193 16.20 6.22 1.83
N GLN A 194 15.28 6.67 0.98
CA GLN A 194 15.63 7.26 -0.31
C GLN A 194 16.42 8.57 -0.14
N LYS A 195 16.06 9.41 0.83
CA LYS A 195 16.76 10.66 1.13
C LYS A 195 18.15 10.43 1.72
N TRP A 196 18.35 9.38 2.51
CA TRP A 196 19.67 8.94 2.97
C TRP A 196 20.50 8.26 1.88
N GLY A 197 19.89 7.88 0.74
CA GLY A 197 20.60 7.31 -0.41
C GLY A 197 21.76 8.18 -0.90
N ASP A 198 21.67 9.50 -0.70
CA ASP A 198 22.74 10.45 -1.00
C ASP A 198 23.99 10.27 -0.09
N THR A 199 23.87 9.52 1.01
CA THR A 199 24.95 9.24 1.99
C THR A 199 25.51 7.81 1.95
N GLN A 200 25.17 6.99 0.94
CA GLN A 200 25.63 5.59 0.77
C GLN A 200 25.56 4.74 2.06
N LEU A 201 24.35 4.46 2.55
CA LEU A 201 24.14 3.51 3.66
C LEU A 201 24.63 2.10 3.28
N LYS A 202 25.80 1.71 3.79
CA LYS A 202 26.35 0.36 3.64
C LYS A 202 25.82 -0.54 4.76
N VAL A 203 24.85 -1.38 4.46
CA VAL A 203 24.40 -2.42 5.41
C VAL A 203 25.38 -3.58 5.39
N THR A 204 26.04 -3.81 6.52
CA THR A 204 26.99 -4.92 6.68
C THR A 204 26.26 -6.26 6.83
N LYS A 205 26.97 -7.39 6.63
CA LYS A 205 26.42 -8.73 6.94
C LYS A 205 25.93 -8.81 8.40
N ARG A 206 26.65 -8.17 9.33
CA ARG A 206 26.27 -8.09 10.76
C ARG A 206 24.95 -7.34 10.95
N SER A 207 24.82 -6.14 10.36
CA SER A 207 23.58 -5.34 10.42
C SER A 207 22.37 -6.10 9.87
N PHE A 208 22.57 -6.85 8.79
CA PHE A 208 21.50 -7.70 8.25
C PHE A 208 21.08 -8.81 9.21
N ILE A 209 22.03 -9.55 9.79
CA ILE A 209 21.73 -10.60 10.77
C ILE A 209 21.00 -10.01 11.98
N ILE A 210 21.44 -8.85 12.47
CA ILE A 210 20.79 -8.15 13.58
C ILE A 210 19.33 -7.81 13.24
N ILE A 211 19.03 -7.31 12.04
CA ILE A 211 17.65 -7.01 11.64
C ILE A 211 16.79 -8.28 11.59
N ILE A 212 17.31 -9.39 11.07
CA ILE A 212 16.58 -10.67 11.05
C ILE A 212 16.33 -11.17 12.49
N LEU A 213 17.37 -11.20 13.33
CA LEU A 213 17.26 -11.66 14.71
C LEU A 213 16.31 -10.78 15.53
N THR A 214 16.41 -9.46 15.42
CA THR A 214 15.49 -8.53 16.11
C THR A 214 14.05 -8.69 15.65
N THR A 215 13.82 -8.96 14.35
CA THR A 215 12.47 -9.23 13.82
C THR A 215 11.89 -10.54 14.36
N LEU A 216 12.71 -11.58 14.52
CA LEU A 216 12.30 -12.86 15.10
C LEU A 216 12.01 -12.72 16.60
N LEU A 217 12.90 -12.05 17.34
CA LEU A 217 12.75 -11.79 18.77
C LEU A 217 11.56 -10.87 19.09
N ALA A 218 11.12 -10.05 18.15
CA ALA A 218 9.95 -9.18 18.32
C ALA A 218 8.60 -9.89 18.07
N GLN A 219 8.56 -11.11 17.54
CA GLN A 219 7.29 -11.82 17.29
C GLN A 219 6.43 -12.05 18.55
N PRO A 220 6.98 -12.44 19.72
CA PRO A 220 6.19 -12.67 20.93
C PRO A 220 5.46 -11.41 21.42
N LEU A 221 5.98 -10.20 21.14
CA LEU A 221 5.34 -8.93 21.52
C LEU A 221 3.93 -8.79 20.92
N ARG A 222 3.63 -9.50 19.84
CA ARG A 222 2.32 -9.50 19.19
C ARG A 222 1.25 -10.23 20.00
N LEU A 223 1.65 -11.12 20.92
CA LEU A 223 0.75 -11.83 21.82
C LEU A 223 0.13 -10.92 22.89
N LEU A 224 0.68 -9.72 23.08
CA LEU A 224 0.13 -8.71 23.99
C LEU A 224 -1.18 -8.08 23.48
N GLY A 225 -1.67 -8.46 22.31
CA GLY A 225 -2.96 -8.00 21.77
C GLY A 225 -3.00 -6.53 21.30
N ASN A 226 -1.93 -5.77 21.50
CA ASN A 226 -1.88 -4.36 21.11
C ASN A 226 -1.74 -4.20 19.59
N HIS A 227 -2.73 -3.56 18.95
CA HIS A 227 -2.75 -3.36 17.50
C HIS A 227 -1.55 -2.56 16.97
N ILE A 228 -1.13 -1.49 17.65
CA ILE A 228 0.01 -0.65 17.23
C ILE A 228 1.31 -1.46 17.26
N LEU A 229 1.50 -2.26 18.31
CA LEU A 229 2.66 -3.13 18.47
C LEU A 229 2.69 -4.22 17.40
N ASN A 230 1.54 -4.85 17.13
CA ASN A 230 1.41 -5.85 16.06
C ASN A 230 1.78 -5.26 14.69
N ARG A 231 1.29 -4.06 14.36
CA ARG A 231 1.64 -3.37 13.11
C ARG A 231 3.13 -3.00 13.04
N SER A 232 3.72 -2.58 14.16
CA SER A 232 5.14 -2.21 14.23
C SER A 232 6.05 -3.41 13.95
N VAL A 233 5.73 -4.58 14.52
CA VAL A 233 6.47 -5.83 14.23
C VAL A 233 6.32 -6.22 12.75
N GLN A 234 5.14 -6.03 12.15
CA GLN A 234 4.92 -6.31 10.72
C GLN A 234 5.75 -5.40 9.79
N VAL A 235 6.04 -4.16 10.21
CA VAL A 235 6.98 -3.28 9.48
C VAL A 235 8.40 -3.83 9.52
N MET A 236 8.85 -4.36 10.66
CA MET A 236 10.17 -5.01 10.77
C MET A 236 10.26 -6.22 9.84
N ILE A 237 9.21 -7.04 9.79
CA ILE A 237 9.12 -8.17 8.85
C ILE A 237 9.19 -7.67 7.40
N ALA A 238 8.49 -6.59 7.05
CA ALA A 238 8.54 -6.03 5.71
C ALA A 238 9.96 -5.62 5.31
N ILE A 239 10.70 -4.96 6.19
CA ILE A 239 12.11 -4.60 5.96
C ILE A 239 12.98 -5.85 5.78
N ALA A 240 12.83 -6.84 6.66
CA ALA A 240 13.54 -8.11 6.57
C ALA A 240 13.29 -8.80 5.22
N ILE A 241 12.04 -8.86 4.77
CA ILE A 241 11.65 -9.46 3.49
C ILE A 241 12.23 -8.69 2.31
N ILE A 242 12.16 -7.36 2.31
CA ILE A 242 12.77 -6.54 1.25
C ILE A 242 14.26 -6.86 1.13
N MET A 243 14.98 -6.89 2.25
CA MET A 243 16.43 -7.17 2.25
C MET A 243 16.76 -8.60 1.82
N ILE A 244 15.95 -9.59 2.21
CA ILE A 244 16.11 -10.97 1.73
C ILE A 244 15.85 -11.01 0.21
N PHE A 245 14.74 -10.41 -0.22
CA PHE A 245 14.30 -10.41 -1.60
C PHE A 245 15.36 -9.85 -2.54
N ILE A 246 15.92 -8.66 -2.26
CA ILE A 246 16.94 -8.05 -3.13
C ILE A 246 18.20 -8.92 -3.29
N ARG A 247 18.48 -9.83 -2.34
CA ARG A 247 19.63 -10.75 -2.40
C ARG A 247 19.34 -12.02 -3.19
N ILE A 248 18.13 -12.57 -3.03
CA ILE A 248 17.73 -13.79 -3.73
C ILE A 248 17.22 -13.50 -5.15
N TYR A 249 16.71 -12.29 -5.38
CA TYR A 249 16.08 -11.92 -6.64
C TYR A 249 16.98 -12.03 -7.87
N PRO A 250 18.30 -11.73 -7.83
CA PRO A 250 19.20 -11.99 -8.97
C PRO A 250 19.23 -13.46 -9.44
N TYR A 251 18.92 -14.40 -8.54
CA TYR A 251 18.80 -15.82 -8.88
C TYR A 251 17.39 -16.14 -9.39
N ILE A 252 16.35 -15.61 -8.74
CA ILE A 252 14.94 -15.76 -9.17
C ILE A 252 14.73 -15.17 -10.57
N SER A 253 15.39 -14.04 -10.88
CA SER A 253 15.24 -13.34 -12.16
C SER A 253 15.76 -14.15 -13.34
N LYS A 254 16.59 -15.18 -13.12
CA LYS A 254 17.00 -16.14 -14.15
C LYS A 254 15.82 -16.99 -14.65
N ILE A 255 14.81 -17.18 -13.82
CA ILE A 255 13.55 -17.83 -14.20
C ILE A 255 12.69 -16.79 -14.92
N ALA A 256 12.69 -16.83 -16.25
CA ALA A 256 12.05 -15.82 -17.10
C ALA A 256 10.57 -15.58 -16.75
N PHE A 257 9.84 -16.65 -16.43
CA PHE A 257 8.44 -16.57 -16.00
C PHE A 257 8.28 -15.76 -14.70
N MET A 258 9.05 -16.07 -13.64
CA MET A 258 8.98 -15.36 -12.36
C MET A 258 9.34 -13.88 -12.49
N ASN A 259 10.35 -13.57 -13.30
CA ASN A 259 10.72 -12.18 -13.59
C ASN A 259 9.56 -11.43 -14.26
N LYS A 260 9.00 -12.00 -15.35
CA LYS A 260 7.88 -11.40 -16.08
C LYS A 260 6.65 -11.22 -15.19
N LEU A 261 6.33 -12.22 -14.37
CA LEU A 261 5.20 -12.18 -13.44
C LEU A 261 5.35 -11.02 -12.45
N LEU A 262 6.48 -10.92 -11.76
CA LEU A 262 6.70 -9.87 -10.76
C LEU A 262 6.77 -8.47 -11.39
N MET A 263 7.36 -8.34 -12.58
CA MET A 263 7.33 -7.08 -13.32
C MET A 263 5.90 -6.67 -13.70
N PHE A 264 5.10 -7.62 -14.19
CA PHE A 264 3.72 -7.39 -14.61
C PHE A 264 2.85 -6.89 -13.45
N PHE A 265 2.84 -7.60 -12.32
CA PHE A 265 2.10 -7.17 -11.13
C PHE A 265 2.63 -5.85 -10.56
N GLY A 266 3.94 -5.62 -10.63
CA GLY A 266 4.56 -4.40 -10.14
C GLY A 266 4.19 -3.15 -10.94
N GLU A 267 4.13 -3.29 -12.27
CA GLU A 267 3.75 -2.22 -13.17
C GLU A 267 2.30 -1.77 -12.97
N HIS A 268 1.40 -2.73 -12.76
CA HIS A 268 -0.05 -2.53 -12.59
C HIS A 268 -0.48 -2.43 -11.11
N SER A 269 0.48 -2.23 -10.21
CA SER A 269 0.30 -2.43 -8.76
C SER A 269 -0.85 -1.64 -8.14
N LEU A 270 -1.08 -0.39 -8.58
CA LEU A 270 -2.15 0.47 -8.09
C LEU A 270 -3.51 0.06 -8.66
N GLU A 271 -3.57 -0.14 -9.98
CA GLU A 271 -4.79 -0.53 -10.70
C GLU A 271 -5.29 -1.88 -10.20
N PHE A 272 -4.41 -2.86 -10.09
CA PHE A 272 -4.75 -4.18 -9.57
C PHE A 272 -5.28 -4.09 -8.15
N TYR A 273 -4.64 -3.29 -7.28
CA TYR A 273 -5.15 -3.08 -5.93
C TYR A 273 -6.58 -2.50 -5.93
N LEU A 274 -6.81 -1.40 -6.65
CA LEU A 274 -8.12 -0.72 -6.61
C LEU A 274 -9.23 -1.55 -7.23
N VAL A 275 -8.98 -2.16 -8.40
CA VAL A 275 -9.95 -3.06 -9.03
C VAL A 275 -10.25 -4.25 -8.12
N HIS A 276 -9.22 -4.87 -7.54
CA HIS A 276 -9.40 -6.03 -6.69
C HIS A 276 -10.28 -5.73 -5.49
N VAL A 277 -10.04 -4.60 -4.81
CA VAL A 277 -10.84 -4.22 -3.65
C VAL A 277 -12.28 -3.87 -4.07
N ALA A 278 -12.47 -3.12 -5.16
CA ALA A 278 -13.81 -2.83 -5.68
C ALA A 278 -14.60 -4.12 -5.95
N LEU A 279 -13.98 -5.08 -6.65
CA LEU A 279 -14.62 -6.36 -6.97
C LEU A 279 -14.93 -7.18 -5.73
N ILE A 280 -14.04 -7.22 -4.73
CA ILE A 280 -14.33 -7.90 -3.46
C ILE A 280 -15.58 -7.36 -2.81
N TRP A 281 -15.74 -6.03 -2.76
CA TRP A 281 -16.92 -5.43 -2.14
C TRP A 281 -18.19 -5.68 -2.94
N LEU A 282 -18.11 -5.66 -4.28
CA LEU A 282 -19.26 -5.99 -5.14
C LEU A 282 -19.68 -7.45 -4.99
N PHE A 283 -18.72 -8.39 -4.98
CA PHE A 283 -18.99 -9.82 -4.84
C PHE A 283 -19.36 -10.25 -3.41
N LYS A 284 -18.93 -9.52 -2.37
CA LYS A 284 -19.45 -9.71 -1.01
C LYS A 284 -20.88 -9.17 -0.85
N GLY A 285 -21.26 -8.21 -1.69
CA GLY A 285 -22.58 -7.60 -1.68
C GLY A 285 -23.42 -8.06 -2.88
N PRO A 286 -23.93 -7.12 -3.69
CA PRO A 286 -25.00 -7.37 -4.65
C PRO A 286 -24.62 -8.28 -5.83
N TRP A 287 -23.32 -8.44 -6.10
CA TRP A 287 -22.82 -9.24 -7.23
C TRP A 287 -22.23 -10.57 -6.78
N GLY A 288 -22.43 -10.94 -5.51
CA GLY A 288 -22.13 -12.28 -5.04
C GLY A 288 -22.94 -13.29 -5.82
N LEU A 289 -22.28 -14.07 -6.66
CA LEU A 289 -22.93 -15.19 -7.33
C LEU A 289 -23.16 -16.28 -6.28
N GLU A 290 -24.27 -17.02 -6.39
CA GLU A 290 -24.57 -18.24 -5.62
C GLU A 290 -23.66 -19.42 -6.04
N LEU A 291 -22.37 -19.12 -6.25
CA LEU A 291 -21.31 -20.05 -6.58
C LEU A 291 -20.45 -20.30 -5.34
N THR A 292 -19.55 -21.28 -5.43
CA THR A 292 -18.57 -21.51 -4.37
C THR A 292 -17.66 -20.28 -4.22
N GLU A 293 -17.23 -20.01 -2.99
CA GLU A 293 -16.31 -18.90 -2.68
C GLU A 293 -15.04 -18.95 -3.55
N LEU A 294 -14.54 -20.15 -3.83
CA LEU A 294 -13.39 -20.35 -4.70
C LEU A 294 -13.65 -19.85 -6.13
N ILE A 295 -14.83 -20.13 -6.70
CA ILE A 295 -15.18 -19.66 -8.04
C ILE A 295 -15.32 -18.13 -8.04
N ASN A 296 -16.00 -17.56 -7.04
CA ASN A 296 -16.11 -16.11 -6.90
C ASN A 296 -14.72 -15.45 -6.80
N LEU A 297 -13.80 -16.03 -6.04
CA LEU A 297 -12.42 -15.54 -5.92
C LEU A 297 -11.61 -15.66 -7.21
N LEU A 298 -11.77 -16.74 -7.96
CA LEU A 298 -11.14 -16.90 -9.27
C LEU A 298 -11.66 -15.86 -10.27
N LEU A 299 -12.99 -15.61 -10.28
CA LEU A 299 -13.59 -14.56 -11.10
C LEU A 299 -13.08 -13.17 -10.71
N ILE A 300 -13.05 -12.84 -9.42
CA ILE A 300 -12.48 -11.59 -8.92
C ILE A 300 -11.03 -11.45 -9.40
N PHE A 301 -10.21 -12.49 -9.31
CA PHE A 301 -8.81 -12.45 -9.73
C PHE A 301 -8.67 -12.23 -11.25
N ILE A 302 -9.44 -12.94 -12.07
CA ILE A 302 -9.44 -12.78 -13.54
C ILE A 302 -9.87 -11.37 -13.91
N LEU A 303 -10.99 -10.88 -13.35
CA LEU A 303 -11.50 -9.54 -13.59
C LEU A 303 -10.53 -8.46 -13.10
N THR A 304 -9.81 -8.69 -11.99
CA THR A 304 -8.74 -7.82 -11.51
C THR A 304 -7.67 -7.62 -12.57
N ILE A 305 -7.18 -8.71 -13.17
CA ILE A 305 -6.16 -8.65 -14.21
C ILE A 305 -6.72 -7.98 -15.47
N MET A 306 -7.90 -8.39 -15.93
CA MET A 306 -8.50 -7.86 -17.16
C MET A 306 -8.78 -6.35 -17.05
N TYR A 307 -9.52 -5.92 -16.03
CA TYR A 307 -9.90 -4.53 -15.89
C TYR A 307 -8.73 -3.65 -15.42
N GLY A 308 -7.88 -4.16 -14.53
CA GLY A 308 -6.70 -3.43 -14.09
C GLY A 308 -5.67 -3.18 -15.21
N THR A 309 -5.48 -4.13 -16.13
CA THR A 309 -4.62 -3.91 -17.31
C THR A 309 -5.23 -2.91 -18.29
N PHE A 310 -6.56 -2.92 -18.45
CA PHE A 310 -7.27 -1.92 -19.24
C PHE A 310 -7.07 -0.50 -18.68
N VAL A 311 -7.33 -0.30 -17.38
CA VAL A 311 -7.15 1.01 -16.72
C VAL A 311 -5.70 1.48 -16.82
N HIS A 312 -4.73 0.58 -16.64
CA HIS A 312 -3.31 0.93 -16.79
C HIS A 312 -2.97 1.42 -18.19
N LYS A 313 -3.48 0.76 -19.25
CA LYS A 313 -3.29 1.20 -20.64
C LYS A 313 -3.82 2.62 -20.85
N VAL A 314 -5.01 2.94 -20.33
CA VAL A 314 -5.55 4.31 -20.39
C VAL A 314 -4.63 5.31 -19.69
N SER A 315 -4.07 4.93 -18.54
CA SER A 315 -3.09 5.76 -17.81
C SER A 315 -1.82 6.09 -18.61
N LEU A 316 -1.41 5.19 -19.52
CA LEU A 316 -0.24 5.41 -20.38
C LEU A 316 -0.55 6.37 -21.52
N ILE A 317 -1.77 6.32 -22.09
CA ILE A 317 -2.21 7.22 -23.16
C ILE A 317 -2.25 8.67 -22.64
N GLU A 318 -2.85 8.89 -21.48
CA GLU A 318 -2.83 10.21 -20.83
C GLU A 318 -1.40 10.70 -20.53
N LYS A 319 -0.47 9.77 -20.28
CA LYS A 319 0.92 10.16 -20.06
C LYS A 319 1.62 10.62 -21.34
N GLY A 320 1.35 9.97 -22.47
CA GLY A 320 1.93 10.29 -23.76
C GLY A 320 1.33 11.54 -24.43
N SER A 321 0.06 11.85 -24.18
CA SER A 321 -0.57 13.07 -24.72
C SER A 321 -0.03 14.34 -24.08
N ALA A 322 0.33 14.29 -22.80
CA ALA A 322 0.82 15.43 -22.05
C ALA A 322 2.35 15.63 -22.08
N SER A 323 3.12 14.73 -22.71
CA SER A 323 4.55 14.96 -23.01
C SER A 323 4.78 15.56 -24.40
N LYS A 324 3.70 15.77 -25.17
CA LYS A 324 3.71 16.36 -26.52
C LYS A 324 3.23 17.81 -26.56
N LYS A 325 2.95 18.41 -25.40
CA LYS A 325 2.62 19.83 -25.23
C LYS A 325 3.76 20.48 -24.46
#